data_AF-A0A257LLA8-F1
#
_entry.id   AF-A0A257LLA8-F1
#
_cell.length_a   1.000
_cell.length_b   1.000
_cell.length_c   1.000
_cell.angle_alpha   90.00
_cell.angle_beta   90.00
_cell.angle_gamma   90.00
#
_symmetry.space_group_name_H-M   'P 1'
#
loop_
_entity.id
_entity.type
_entity.pdbx_description
1 polymer ?
#
loop_
_entity_poly.entity_id
_entity_poly.type
_entity_poly.pdbx_seq_one_letter_code
_entity_poly.pdbx_strand_id
1 'polypeptide(L)'
;RAQKEVKDIVSELGAEAVHNISGKPADVTPCLYRCRWLSTHMPKVWAKTAKTAEVHGGLTHFLTGQWATSTASADPMGLLDVGAYDWSDVLLKAARLTREQLPRLHRPGEIMGEVTAEAAKLTGLKAGTPVIAGGGDGQCAGTGANTFLEGRAYVNLGTAAVSGSYGK
;
A
#
# COMPACT_ATOMS: atom_id res chain seq x y z
N ARG A 1 16.33 -1.14 -9.00
CA ARG A 1 16.18 -2.61 -9.02
C ARG A 1 14.80 -2.96 -9.60
N ALA A 2 14.59 -4.20 -10.06
CA ALA A 2 13.32 -4.69 -10.63
C ALA A 2 12.93 -4.24 -12.07
N GLN A 3 13.83 -3.62 -12.84
CA GLN A 3 13.52 -3.18 -14.21
C GLN A 3 13.17 -4.35 -15.15
N LYS A 4 13.82 -5.50 -14.95
CA LYS A 4 13.53 -6.71 -15.72
C LYS A 4 12.13 -7.22 -15.39
N GLU A 5 11.77 -7.25 -14.11
CA GLU A 5 10.48 -7.72 -13.62
C GLU A 5 9.32 -6.84 -14.09
N VAL A 6 9.55 -5.54 -14.29
CA VAL A 6 8.58 -4.67 -14.97
C VAL A 6 8.30 -5.20 -16.37
N LYS A 7 9.34 -5.47 -17.16
CA LYS A 7 9.19 -6.01 -18.53
C LYS A 7 8.54 -7.40 -18.54
N ASP A 8 8.92 -8.26 -17.61
CA ASP A 8 8.39 -9.62 -17.50
C ASP A 8 6.88 -9.58 -17.18
N ILE A 9 6.47 -8.83 -16.15
CA ILE A 9 5.05 -8.70 -15.78
C ILE A 9 4.24 -8.00 -16.88
N VAL A 10 4.78 -6.97 -17.52
CA VAL A 10 4.12 -6.31 -18.66
C VAL A 10 3.95 -7.26 -19.84
N SER A 11 4.91 -8.14 -20.09
CA SER A 11 4.79 -9.15 -21.15
C SER A 11 3.76 -10.23 -20.81
N GLU A 12 3.57 -10.55 -19.54
CA GLU A 12 2.60 -11.55 -19.06
C GLU A 12 1.16 -11.01 -19.02
N LEU A 13 0.95 -9.78 -18.55
CA LEU A 13 -0.38 -9.21 -18.30
C LEU A 13 -0.79 -8.10 -19.28
N GLY A 14 0.18 -7.42 -19.88
CA GLY A 14 -0.03 -6.16 -20.59
C GLY A 14 0.03 -4.95 -19.64
N ALA A 15 0.69 -3.88 -20.08
CA ALA A 15 0.82 -2.65 -19.29
C ALA A 15 -0.55 -1.99 -19.00
N GLU A 16 -1.46 -2.04 -19.97
CA GLU A 16 -2.82 -1.50 -19.83
C GLU A 16 -3.62 -2.28 -18.78
N ALA A 17 -3.53 -3.61 -18.77
CA ALA A 17 -4.23 -4.41 -17.76
C ALA A 17 -3.70 -4.13 -16.34
N VAL A 18 -2.38 -4.02 -16.17
CA VAL A 18 -1.79 -3.64 -14.88
C VAL A 18 -2.30 -2.27 -14.44
N HIS A 19 -2.36 -1.31 -15.36
CA HIS A 19 -2.87 0.03 -15.08
C HIS A 19 -4.37 0.01 -14.74
N ASN A 20 -5.19 -0.69 -15.51
CA ASN A 20 -6.64 -0.74 -15.32
C ASN A 20 -7.01 -1.38 -13.97
N ILE A 21 -6.24 -2.38 -13.51
CA ILE A 21 -6.48 -3.03 -12.22
C ILE A 21 -5.95 -2.17 -11.06
N SER A 22 -4.70 -1.67 -11.15
CA SER A 22 -4.02 -1.05 -10.00
C SER A 22 -4.08 0.47 -9.96
N GLY A 23 -4.50 1.12 -11.04
CA GLY A 23 -4.36 2.56 -11.23
C GLY A 23 -2.91 3.04 -11.35
N LYS A 24 -1.91 2.15 -11.35
CA LYS A 24 -0.48 2.50 -11.40
C LYS A 24 0.11 2.30 -12.80
N PRO A 25 1.03 3.16 -13.24
CA PRO A 25 1.79 2.88 -14.44
C PRO A 25 2.73 1.69 -14.21
N ALA A 26 3.14 1.05 -15.31
CA ALA A 26 4.14 -0.01 -15.24
C ALA A 26 5.54 0.56 -15.06
N ASP A 27 5.95 0.77 -13.81
CA ASP A 27 7.24 1.35 -13.45
C ASP A 27 7.88 0.64 -12.25
N VAL A 28 9.10 1.00 -11.85
CA VAL A 28 9.83 0.30 -10.77
C VAL A 28 9.40 0.69 -9.35
N THR A 29 8.54 1.71 -9.22
CA THR A 29 8.13 2.29 -7.93
C THR A 29 7.19 1.36 -7.16
N PRO A 30 6.11 0.81 -7.77
CA PRO A 30 5.20 -0.10 -7.09
C PRO A 30 5.90 -1.33 -6.52
N CYS A 31 5.45 -1.77 -5.35
CA CYS A 31 6.00 -2.93 -4.66
C CYS A 31 5.83 -4.24 -5.44
N LEU A 32 4.80 -4.34 -6.30
CA LEU A 32 4.54 -5.46 -7.22
C LEU A 32 5.82 -6.03 -7.84
N TYR A 33 6.61 -5.19 -8.51
CA TYR A 33 7.80 -5.61 -9.25
C TYR A 33 8.95 -6.01 -8.32
N ARG A 34 9.05 -5.38 -7.15
CA ARG A 34 10.05 -5.74 -6.15
C ARG A 34 9.74 -7.07 -5.48
N CYS A 35 8.46 -7.41 -5.29
CA CYS A 35 8.06 -8.73 -4.81
C CYS A 35 8.46 -9.82 -5.80
N ARG A 36 8.18 -9.60 -7.10
CA ARG A 36 8.66 -10.49 -8.17
C ARG A 36 10.18 -10.62 -8.17
N TRP A 37 10.90 -9.50 -8.03
CA TRP A 37 12.36 -9.50 -8.02
C TRP A 37 12.91 -10.29 -6.84
N LEU A 38 12.37 -10.08 -5.63
CA LEU A 38 12.75 -10.82 -4.42
C LEU A 38 12.49 -12.31 -4.55
N SER A 39 11.32 -12.69 -5.09
CA SER A 39 10.99 -14.10 -5.32
C SER A 39 11.97 -14.80 -6.27
N THR A 40 12.49 -14.08 -7.26
CA THR A 40 13.40 -14.61 -8.28
C THR A 40 14.86 -14.62 -7.82
N HIS A 41 15.31 -13.53 -7.19
CA HIS A 41 16.73 -13.31 -6.87
C HIS A 41 17.08 -13.71 -5.44
N MET A 42 16.10 -13.75 -4.54
CA MET A 42 16.27 -14.10 -3.13
C MET A 42 15.28 -15.18 -2.68
N PRO A 43 15.15 -16.31 -3.40
CA PRO A 43 14.09 -17.29 -3.17
C PRO A 43 14.10 -17.89 -1.76
N LYS A 44 15.29 -18.06 -1.15
CA LYS A 44 15.40 -18.55 0.24
C LYS A 44 14.84 -17.57 1.28
N VAL A 45 14.95 -16.27 1.03
CA VAL A 45 14.37 -15.23 1.89
C VAL A 45 12.88 -15.12 1.63
N TRP A 46 12.48 -15.11 0.36
CA TRP A 46 11.08 -15.06 -0.05
C TRP A 46 10.28 -16.23 0.53
N ALA A 47 10.81 -17.45 0.46
CA ALA A 47 10.16 -18.64 1.02
C ALA A 47 9.95 -18.59 2.55
N LYS A 48 10.72 -17.76 3.27
CA LYS A 48 10.59 -17.55 4.72
C LYS A 48 9.75 -16.30 5.06
N THR A 49 9.27 -15.57 4.06
CA THR A 49 8.54 -14.32 4.26
C THR A 49 7.10 -14.62 4.63
N ALA A 50 6.76 -14.43 5.91
CA ALA A 50 5.41 -14.62 6.42
C ALA A 50 4.47 -13.48 6.00
N LYS A 51 4.96 -12.23 5.98
CA LYS A 51 4.18 -11.04 5.64
C LYS A 51 5.01 -10.05 4.82
N THR A 52 4.36 -9.40 3.87
CA THR A 52 4.86 -8.29 3.06
C THR A 52 3.96 -7.10 3.33
N ALA A 53 4.47 -6.08 4.02
CA ALA A 53 3.70 -4.90 4.38
C ALA A 53 4.47 -3.63 4.02
N GLU A 54 3.73 -2.57 3.72
CA GLU A 54 4.26 -1.22 3.70
C GLU A 54 4.35 -0.66 5.14
N VAL A 55 4.89 0.56 5.29
CA VAL A 55 5.23 1.15 6.60
C VAL A 55 4.03 1.25 7.55
N HIS A 56 2.87 1.69 7.08
CA HIS A 56 1.63 1.79 7.85
C HIS A 56 1.18 0.41 8.37
N GLY A 57 1.22 -0.63 7.55
CA GLY A 57 0.94 -2.01 7.98
C GLY A 57 1.95 -2.55 8.99
N GLY A 58 3.24 -2.21 8.82
CA GLY A 58 4.29 -2.52 9.79
C GLY A 58 4.08 -1.81 11.13
N LEU A 59 3.82 -0.51 11.13
CA LEU A 59 3.53 0.28 12.33
C LEU A 59 2.26 -0.20 13.03
N THR A 60 1.22 -0.55 12.26
CA THR A 60 -0.01 -1.13 12.80
C THR A 60 0.29 -2.44 13.53
N HIS A 61 1.12 -3.32 12.95
CA HIS A 61 1.54 -4.54 13.62
C HIS A 61 2.33 -4.27 14.91
N PHE A 62 3.27 -3.31 14.89
CA PHE A 62 4.02 -2.95 16.10
C PHE A 62 3.14 -2.37 17.21
N LEU A 63 2.10 -1.59 16.86
CA LEU A 63 1.21 -0.98 17.84
C LEU A 63 0.16 -1.96 18.38
N THR A 64 -0.40 -2.80 17.50
CA THR A 64 -1.63 -3.56 17.77
C THR A 64 -1.44 -5.08 17.81
N GLY A 65 -0.28 -5.57 17.35
CA GLY A 65 -0.04 -6.98 17.06
C GLY A 65 -0.71 -7.49 15.78
N GLN A 66 -1.57 -6.70 15.13
CA GLN A 66 -2.34 -7.11 13.96
C GLN A 66 -1.65 -6.72 12.65
N TRP A 67 -1.65 -7.63 11.68
CA TRP A 67 -1.28 -7.30 10.30
C TRP A 67 -2.50 -6.72 9.58
N ALA A 68 -2.68 -5.41 9.71
CA ALA A 68 -3.74 -4.65 9.06
C ALA A 68 -3.17 -3.37 8.42
N THR A 69 -3.77 -2.91 7.33
CA THR A 69 -3.43 -1.62 6.70
C THR A 69 -4.65 -0.99 6.02
N SER A 70 -4.53 0.29 5.68
CA SER A 70 -5.54 1.02 4.92
C SER A 70 -5.41 0.73 3.42
N THR A 71 -6.53 0.60 2.72
CA THR A 71 -6.55 0.54 1.24
C THR A 71 -5.84 1.75 0.62
N ALA A 72 -5.96 2.93 1.23
CA ALA A 72 -5.32 4.14 0.76
C ALA A 72 -3.78 4.09 0.90
N SER A 73 -3.27 3.54 2.01
CA SER A 73 -1.82 3.37 2.23
C SER A 73 -1.23 2.21 1.42
N ALA A 74 -2.02 1.18 1.14
CA ALA A 74 -1.62 0.01 0.36
C ALA A 74 -1.63 0.27 -1.16
N ASP A 75 -2.43 1.23 -1.64
CA ASP A 75 -2.57 1.56 -3.06
C ASP A 75 -1.23 1.74 -3.82
N PRO A 76 -0.23 2.48 -3.30
CA PRO A 76 1.09 2.59 -3.92
C PRO A 76 1.86 1.27 -4.07
N MET A 77 1.45 0.18 -3.40
CA MET A 77 2.07 -1.13 -3.58
C MET A 77 1.81 -1.70 -4.99
N GLY A 78 0.78 -1.24 -5.70
CA GLY A 78 0.40 -1.75 -7.01
C GLY A 78 -0.06 -3.21 -6.98
N LEU A 79 -0.64 -3.65 -5.85
CA LEU A 79 -1.15 -5.01 -5.64
C LEU A 79 -2.66 -5.03 -5.41
N LEU A 80 -3.28 -3.85 -5.30
CA LEU A 80 -4.69 -3.65 -5.03
C LEU A 80 -5.45 -3.53 -6.35
N ASP A 81 -6.65 -4.12 -6.42
CA ASP A 81 -7.65 -3.78 -7.42
C ASP A 81 -8.39 -2.53 -6.95
N VAL A 82 -8.17 -1.41 -7.64
CA VAL A 82 -8.71 -0.11 -7.22
C VAL A 82 -10.22 -0.01 -7.38
N GLY A 83 -10.83 -0.82 -8.26
CA GLY A 83 -12.27 -0.89 -8.43
C GLY A 83 -12.95 -1.73 -7.34
N ALA A 84 -12.30 -2.83 -6.92
CA ALA A 84 -12.81 -3.69 -5.87
C ALA A 84 -12.46 -3.23 -4.44
N TYR A 85 -11.50 -2.32 -4.28
CA TYR A 85 -10.92 -1.93 -2.99
C TYR A 85 -10.36 -3.11 -2.19
N ASP A 86 -9.82 -4.11 -2.88
CA ASP A 86 -9.26 -5.32 -2.27
C ASP A 86 -8.02 -5.78 -3.04
N TRP A 87 -7.24 -6.71 -2.49
CA TRP A 87 -6.09 -7.27 -3.18
C TRP A 87 -6.50 -7.94 -4.50
N SER A 88 -5.73 -7.69 -5.57
CA SER A 88 -5.99 -8.29 -6.87
C SER A 88 -5.28 -9.63 -7.02
N ASP A 89 -6.03 -10.73 -7.10
CA ASP A 89 -5.44 -12.07 -7.28
C ASP A 89 -4.58 -12.17 -8.56
N VAL A 90 -4.94 -11.40 -9.60
CA VAL A 90 -4.15 -11.30 -10.84
C VAL A 90 -2.78 -10.68 -10.56
N LEU A 91 -2.74 -9.54 -9.86
CA LEU A 91 -1.48 -8.87 -9.52
C LEU A 91 -0.68 -9.65 -8.48
N LEU A 92 -1.34 -10.29 -7.51
CA LEU A 92 -0.67 -11.15 -6.53
C LEU A 92 0.02 -12.33 -7.20
N LYS A 93 -0.64 -12.99 -8.15
CA LYS A 93 -0.04 -14.07 -8.95
C LYS A 93 1.18 -13.59 -9.74
N ALA A 94 1.10 -12.41 -10.35
CA ALA A 94 2.24 -11.78 -11.02
C ALA A 94 3.34 -11.35 -10.04
N ALA A 95 3.02 -11.03 -8.79
CA ALA A 95 4.01 -10.75 -7.74
C ALA A 95 4.65 -12.01 -7.13
N ARG A 96 4.06 -13.20 -7.35
CA ARG A 96 4.31 -14.43 -6.57
C ARG A 96 4.01 -14.26 -5.07
N LEU A 97 2.89 -13.61 -4.79
CA LEU A 97 2.33 -13.42 -3.45
C LEU A 97 1.02 -14.19 -3.32
N THR A 98 0.68 -14.53 -2.08
CA THR A 98 -0.67 -14.94 -1.69
C THR A 98 -1.29 -13.89 -0.77
N ARG A 99 -2.63 -13.93 -0.61
CA ARG A 99 -3.35 -13.01 0.28
C ARG A 99 -2.91 -13.16 1.74
N GLU A 100 -2.56 -14.37 2.16
CA GLU A 100 -2.09 -14.68 3.51
C GLU A 100 -0.76 -14.02 3.81
N GLN A 101 0.04 -13.69 2.79
CA GLN A 101 1.29 -12.95 2.94
C GLN A 101 1.09 -11.45 3.02
N LEU A 102 -0.15 -10.94 3.02
CA LEU A 102 -0.46 -9.51 3.08
C LEU A 102 -1.20 -9.15 4.37
N PRO A 103 -1.18 -7.86 4.77
CA PRO A 103 -2.06 -7.34 5.80
C PRO A 103 -3.53 -7.40 5.36
N ARG A 104 -4.44 -7.50 6.34
CA ARG A 104 -5.87 -7.26 6.12
C ARG A 104 -6.09 -5.81 5.71
N LEU A 105 -6.93 -5.59 4.70
CA LEU A 105 -7.30 -4.25 4.26
C LEU A 105 -8.45 -3.70 5.09
N HIS A 106 -8.36 -2.40 5.38
CA HIS A 106 -9.37 -1.58 6.02
C HIS A 106 -9.61 -0.32 5.18
N ARG A 107 -10.85 0.18 5.16
CA ARG A 107 -11.14 1.47 4.53
C ARG A 107 -10.59 2.60 5.41
N PRO A 108 -10.17 3.74 4.83
CA PRO A 108 -9.78 4.91 5.61
C PRO A 108 -10.85 5.29 6.63
N GLY A 109 -10.44 5.56 7.88
CA GLY A 109 -11.33 5.86 8.99
C GLY A 109 -11.79 4.66 9.83
N GLU A 110 -11.58 3.42 9.38
CA GLU A 110 -11.89 2.22 10.18
C GLU A 110 -10.82 1.96 11.26
N ILE A 111 -11.22 1.29 12.34
CA ILE A 111 -10.31 0.83 13.40
C ILE A 111 -9.59 -0.45 12.93
N MET A 112 -8.25 -0.42 12.96
CA MET A 112 -7.41 -1.57 12.60
C MET A 112 -6.96 -2.40 13.81
N GLY A 113 -7.18 -1.87 15.02
CA GLY A 113 -6.82 -2.48 16.29
C GLY A 113 -6.65 -1.41 17.36
N GLU A 114 -6.11 -1.82 18.50
CA GLU A 114 -5.84 -0.93 19.62
C GLU A 114 -4.38 -1.06 20.06
N VAL A 115 -3.82 0.03 20.59
CA VAL A 115 -2.46 0.05 21.14
C VAL A 115 -2.36 -0.98 22.27
N THR A 116 -1.46 -1.95 22.11
CA THR A 116 -1.20 -2.98 23.13
C THR A 116 -0.51 -2.39 24.35
N ALA A 117 -0.58 -3.10 25.48
CA ALA A 117 0.16 -2.72 26.69
C ALA A 117 1.69 -2.67 26.46
N GLU A 118 2.21 -3.52 25.57
CA GLU A 118 3.64 -3.53 25.26
C GLU A 118 4.04 -2.34 24.39
N ALA A 119 3.27 -2.05 23.33
CA ALA A 119 3.47 -0.87 22.50
C ALA A 119 3.33 0.44 23.32
N ALA A 120 2.39 0.48 24.27
CA ALA A 120 2.19 1.62 25.16
C ALA A 120 3.47 1.96 25.96
N LYS A 121 4.16 0.95 26.51
CA LYS A 121 5.41 1.16 27.25
C LYS A 121 6.54 1.73 26.38
N LEU A 122 6.61 1.30 25.11
CA LEU A 122 7.66 1.72 24.18
C LEU A 122 7.42 3.11 23.58
N THR A 123 6.16 3.52 23.46
CA THR A 123 5.77 4.74 22.72
C THR A 123 5.24 5.86 23.61
N GLY A 124 4.84 5.55 24.85
CA GLY A 124 4.14 6.48 25.74
C GLY A 124 2.66 6.69 25.39
N LEU A 125 2.13 6.01 24.36
CA LEU A 125 0.71 6.02 24.04
C LEU A 125 -0.10 5.26 25.10
N LYS A 126 -1.36 5.64 25.28
CA LYS A 126 -2.27 4.94 26.20
C LYS A 126 -2.68 3.59 25.61
N ALA A 127 -2.54 2.50 26.38
CA ALA A 127 -3.05 1.20 25.99
C ALA A 127 -4.58 1.23 25.77
N GLY A 128 -5.07 0.50 24.77
CA GLY A 128 -6.47 0.53 24.34
C GLY A 128 -6.82 1.72 23.44
N THR A 129 -5.86 2.59 23.08
CA THR A 129 -6.11 3.66 22.12
C THR A 129 -6.37 3.07 20.74
N PRO A 130 -7.48 3.41 20.05
CA PRO A 130 -7.76 2.94 18.70
C PRO A 130 -6.70 3.40 17.69
N VAL A 131 -6.25 2.49 16.84
CA VAL A 131 -5.39 2.79 15.68
C VAL A 131 -6.29 2.85 14.44
N ILE A 132 -6.37 4.02 13.82
CA ILE A 132 -7.26 4.30 12.69
C ILE A 132 -6.53 4.12 11.36
N ALA A 133 -7.19 3.48 10.40
CA ALA A 133 -6.72 3.36 9.02
C ALA A 133 -6.56 4.75 8.39
N GLY A 134 -5.30 5.16 8.18
CA GLY A 134 -4.95 6.44 7.56
C GLY A 134 -4.89 6.37 6.03
N GLY A 135 -4.08 7.22 5.41
CA GLY A 135 -3.77 7.17 3.99
C GLY A 135 -2.31 7.55 3.72
N GLY A 136 -1.90 7.51 2.45
CA GLY A 136 -0.61 8.05 2.04
C GLY A 136 -0.52 9.56 2.27
N ASP A 137 0.69 10.09 2.31
CA ASP A 137 0.98 11.51 2.55
C ASP A 137 0.26 12.44 1.55
N GLY A 138 0.29 12.13 0.25
CA GLY A 138 -0.38 12.90 -0.79
C GLY A 138 -1.91 12.88 -0.65
N GLN A 139 -2.48 11.73 -0.32
CA GLN A 139 -3.92 11.60 -0.06
C GLN A 139 -4.34 12.40 1.18
N CYS A 140 -3.54 12.34 2.25
CA CYS A 140 -3.77 13.13 3.46
C CYS A 140 -3.62 14.63 3.19
N ALA A 141 -2.62 15.03 2.41
CA ALA A 141 -2.41 16.42 2.02
C ALA A 141 -3.58 16.97 1.19
N GLY A 142 -4.06 16.21 0.20
CA GLY A 142 -5.23 16.57 -0.58
C GLY A 142 -6.49 16.70 0.30
N THR A 143 -6.68 15.76 1.22
CA THR A 143 -7.81 15.82 2.17
C THR A 143 -7.73 17.05 3.08
N GLY A 144 -6.55 17.33 3.66
CA GLY A 144 -6.30 18.50 4.50
C GLY A 144 -6.43 19.83 3.75
N ALA A 145 -6.16 19.83 2.43
CA ALA A 145 -6.37 20.98 1.54
C ALA A 145 -7.81 21.09 1.02
N ASN A 146 -8.74 20.25 1.49
CA ASN A 146 -10.14 20.22 1.06
C ASN A 146 -10.31 19.87 -0.45
N THR A 147 -9.39 19.06 -0.98
CA THR A 147 -9.31 18.58 -2.38
C THR A 147 -9.92 17.19 -2.53
N PHE A 148 -11.12 17.00 -1.98
CA PHE A 148 -11.95 15.80 -2.15
C PHE A 148 -13.30 16.13 -2.81
N LEU A 149 -13.43 17.34 -3.36
CA LEU A 149 -14.60 17.84 -4.07
C LEU A 149 -14.24 18.15 -5.52
N GLU A 150 -15.19 17.93 -6.42
CA GLU A 150 -15.02 18.14 -7.86
C GLU A 150 -14.58 19.58 -8.16
N GLY A 151 -13.68 19.73 -9.13
CA GLY A 151 -13.16 21.03 -9.54
C GLY A 151 -12.08 21.61 -8.62
N ARG A 152 -11.55 20.82 -7.67
CA ARG A 152 -10.45 21.24 -6.79
C ARG A 152 -9.14 20.52 -7.11
N ALA A 153 -8.06 21.26 -6.93
CA ALA A 153 -6.70 20.75 -6.98
C ALA A 153 -5.89 21.30 -5.80
N TYR A 154 -4.90 20.56 -5.35
CA TYR A 154 -3.85 21.06 -4.46
C TYR A 154 -2.51 21.05 -5.18
N VAL A 155 -1.66 22.01 -4.83
CA VAL A 155 -0.26 22.05 -5.25
C VAL A 155 0.58 22.32 -4.01
N ASN A 156 1.51 21.43 -3.74
CA ASN A 156 2.55 21.59 -2.74
C ASN A 156 3.87 21.88 -3.45
N LEU A 157 4.43 23.07 -3.22
CA LEU A 157 5.69 23.54 -3.80
C LEU A 157 6.75 23.64 -2.71
N GLY A 158 7.51 22.55 -2.52
CA GLY A 158 8.66 22.49 -1.63
C GLY A 158 9.93 22.16 -2.42
N THR A 159 10.77 21.28 -1.87
CA THR A 159 11.94 20.72 -2.59
C THR A 159 11.54 19.98 -3.87
N ALA A 160 10.34 19.41 -3.88
CA ALA A 160 9.70 18.85 -5.05
C ALA A 160 8.29 19.46 -5.19
N ALA A 161 7.78 19.47 -6.42
CA ALA A 161 6.40 19.82 -6.69
C ALA A 161 5.54 18.55 -6.68
N VAL A 162 4.50 18.54 -5.84
CA VAL A 162 3.47 17.50 -5.83
C VAL A 162 2.14 18.20 -6.05
N SER A 163 1.36 17.69 -6.99
CA SER A 163 0.00 18.16 -7.21
C SER A 163 -0.95 16.98 -7.27
N GLY A 164 -2.20 17.23 -6.90
CA GLY A 164 -3.28 16.27 -7.02
C GLY A 164 -4.58 17.00 -7.26
N SER A 165 -5.50 16.32 -7.94
CA SER A 165 -6.84 16.83 -8.20
C SER A 165 -7.85 15.74 -7.89
N TYR A 166 -9.09 16.15 -7.67
CA TYR A 166 -10.21 15.23 -7.57
C TYR A 166 -11.12 15.43 -8.78
N GLY A 167 -11.24 14.38 -9.60
CA GLY A 167 -12.09 14.33 -10.79
C GLY A 167 -12.92 13.05 -10.79
N LYS A 168 -13.97 13.03 -11.62
CA LYS A 168 -14.74 11.81 -11.93
C LYS A 168 -14.00 10.93 -12.94
#